data_AF-A0A0Q4PJ70-F1
#
_entry.id   AF-A0A0Q4PJ70-F1
#
_cell.length_a   1.000
_cell.length_b   1.000
_cell.length_c   1.000
_cell.angle_alpha   90.00
_cell.angle_beta   90.00
_cell.angle_gamma   90.00
#
_symmetry.space_group_name_H-M   'P 1'
#
loop_
_entity.id
_entity.type
_entity.pdbx_description
1 polymer ?
#
loop_
_entity_poly.entity_id
_entity_poly.type
_entity_poly.pdbx_seq_one_letter_code
_entity_poly.pdbx_strand_id
1 'polypeptide(L)'
;MTDTDRTFGGAQQATDQMKAAGDRMQAAGTQMTEQGSQLGLTILSQAESNTQEAFKAMRAAAQARDLNEVMKIQSEYMREQGSRSMTQAREVGEMIAQFGRSAIGQMTGRD
;
A
#
# COMPACT_ATOMS: atom_id res chain seq x y z
N MET A 1 -6.80 49.48 -23.62
CA MET A 1 -6.54 48.38 -22.66
C MET A 1 -5.54 48.91 -21.64
N THR A 2 -6.05 49.39 -20.52
CA THR A 2 -5.33 50.17 -19.50
C THR A 2 -4.48 49.25 -18.61
N ASP A 3 -3.33 49.73 -18.11
CA ASP A 3 -2.42 48.94 -17.25
C ASP A 3 -3.11 48.32 -16.01
N THR A 4 -4.21 48.94 -15.56
CA THR A 4 -5.09 48.45 -14.49
C THR A 4 -5.79 47.12 -14.83
N ASP A 5 -6.18 46.89 -16.09
CA ASP A 5 -6.81 45.62 -16.52
C ASP A 5 -5.78 44.48 -16.57
N ARG A 6 -4.54 44.79 -16.95
CA ARG A 6 -3.43 43.83 -17.01
C ARG A 6 -2.98 43.40 -15.62
N THR A 7 -3.00 44.32 -14.65
CA THR A 7 -2.70 44.02 -13.24
C THR A 7 -3.82 43.26 -12.55
N PHE A 8 -5.10 43.60 -12.80
CA PHE A 8 -6.24 42.83 -12.28
C PHE A 8 -6.32 41.41 -12.85
N GLY A 9 -6.10 41.24 -14.16
CA GLY A 9 -6.06 39.93 -14.79
C GLY A 9 -4.91 39.04 -14.28
N GLY A 10 -3.73 39.63 -14.05
CA GLY A 10 -2.59 38.93 -13.44
C GLY A 10 -2.85 38.51 -11.99
N ALA A 11 -3.53 39.35 -11.20
CA ALA A 11 -3.91 39.01 -9.82
C ALA A 11 -4.97 37.89 -9.76
N GLN A 12 -5.92 37.86 -10.70
CA GLN A 12 -6.90 36.77 -10.82
C GLN A 12 -6.22 35.46 -11.23
N GLN A 13 -5.37 35.47 -12.26
CA GLN A 13 -4.61 34.28 -12.67
C GLN A 13 -3.73 33.72 -11.55
N ALA A 14 -3.07 34.58 -10.77
CA ALA A 14 -2.29 34.15 -9.61
C ALA A 14 -3.18 33.50 -8.54
N THR A 15 -4.37 34.07 -8.30
CA THR A 15 -5.35 33.53 -7.33
C THR A 15 -5.90 32.17 -7.77
N ASP A 16 -6.21 32.01 -9.05
CA ASP A 16 -6.72 30.76 -9.61
C ASP A 16 -5.66 29.65 -9.59
N GLN A 17 -4.41 29.99 -9.90
CA GLN A 17 -3.30 29.04 -9.77
C GLN A 17 -3.06 28.62 -8.32
N MET A 18 -3.18 29.55 -7.37
CA MET A 18 -3.02 29.26 -5.94
C MET A 18 -4.15 28.36 -5.43
N LYS A 19 -5.39 28.58 -5.87
CA LYS A 19 -6.52 27.66 -5.59
C LYS A 19 -6.30 26.27 -6.19
N ALA A 20 -5.94 26.19 -7.47
CA ALA A 20 -5.69 24.92 -8.13
C ALA A 20 -4.53 24.14 -7.47
N ALA A 21 -3.50 24.82 -6.99
CA ALA A 21 -2.43 24.21 -6.21
C ALA A 21 -2.94 23.68 -4.86
N GLY A 22 -3.79 24.45 -4.16
CA GLY A 22 -4.43 24.02 -2.90
C GLY A 22 -5.32 22.79 -3.07
N ASP A 23 -6.15 22.75 -4.12
CA ASP A 23 -7.04 21.63 -4.41
C ASP A 23 -6.24 20.35 -4.73
N ARG A 24 -5.14 20.46 -5.49
CA ARG A 24 -4.22 19.34 -5.75
C ARG A 24 -3.55 18.85 -4.46
N MET A 25 -3.10 19.75 -3.60
CA MET A 25 -2.51 19.38 -2.30
C MET A 25 -3.50 18.65 -1.40
N GLN A 26 -4.76 19.10 -1.37
CA GLN A 26 -5.81 18.44 -0.59
C GLN A 26 -6.11 17.03 -1.14
N ALA A 27 -6.29 16.90 -2.46
CA ALA A 27 -6.53 15.62 -3.10
C ALA A 27 -5.37 14.63 -2.87
N ALA A 28 -4.12 15.11 -3.00
CA ALA A 28 -2.93 14.32 -2.68
C ALA A 28 -2.92 13.86 -1.21
N GLY A 29 -3.25 14.75 -0.26
CA GLY A 29 -3.30 14.42 1.16
C GLY A 29 -4.35 13.35 1.50
N THR A 30 -5.54 13.45 0.92
CA THR A 30 -6.60 12.43 1.07
C THR A 30 -6.15 11.09 0.48
N GLN A 31 -5.61 11.09 -0.73
CA GLN A 31 -5.19 9.87 -1.41
C GLN A 31 -4.01 9.18 -0.70
N MET A 32 -3.04 9.94 -0.17
CA MET A 32 -1.93 9.39 0.61
C MET A 32 -2.42 8.73 1.91
N THR A 33 -3.40 9.33 2.57
CA THR A 33 -4.00 8.77 3.80
C THR A 33 -4.71 7.45 3.51
N GLU A 34 -5.50 7.40 2.44
CA GLU A 34 -6.23 6.20 2.03
C GLU A 34 -5.28 5.07 1.64
N GLN A 35 -4.27 5.35 0.80
CA GLN A 35 -3.25 4.37 0.42
C GLN A 35 -2.43 3.87 1.61
N GLY A 36 -2.07 4.74 2.55
CA GLY A 36 -1.38 4.37 3.78
C GLY A 36 -2.21 3.44 4.66
N SER A 37 -3.51 3.72 4.79
CA SER A 37 -4.43 2.86 5.54
C SER A 37 -4.60 1.49 4.89
N GLN A 38 -4.70 1.43 3.56
CA GLN A 38 -4.81 0.18 2.81
C GLN A 38 -3.55 -0.68 2.97
N LEU A 39 -2.36 -0.10 2.87
CA LEU A 39 -1.09 -0.81 3.11
C LEU A 39 -1.05 -1.40 4.52
N GLY A 40 -1.45 -0.61 5.53
CA GLY A 40 -1.51 -1.06 6.92
C GLY A 40 -2.48 -2.23 7.11
N LEU A 41 -3.69 -2.15 6.53
CA LEU A 41 -4.68 -3.22 6.57
C LEU A 41 -4.17 -4.49 5.89
N THR A 42 -3.56 -4.40 4.71
CA THR A 42 -2.98 -5.57 4.03
C THR A 42 -1.88 -6.23 4.85
N ILE A 43 -1.00 -5.46 5.48
CA ILE A 43 0.04 -6.01 6.38
C ILE A 43 -0.60 -6.75 7.57
N LEU A 44 -1.64 -6.17 8.18
CA LEU A 44 -2.36 -6.80 9.30
C LEU A 44 -3.05 -8.09 8.88
N SER A 45 -3.77 -8.09 7.75
CA SER A 45 -4.38 -9.30 7.19
C SER A 45 -3.34 -10.37 6.92
N GLN A 46 -2.13 -9.98 6.50
CA GLN A 46 -1.08 -10.94 6.27
C GLN A 46 -0.50 -11.51 7.56
N ALA A 47 -0.33 -10.69 8.60
CA ALA A 47 0.07 -11.16 9.92
C ALA A 47 -0.96 -12.15 10.50
N GLU A 48 -2.26 -11.86 10.34
CA GLU A 48 -3.35 -12.74 10.75
C GLU A 48 -3.27 -14.10 10.03
N SER A 49 -3.20 -14.09 8.69
CA SER A 49 -3.09 -15.32 7.89
C SER A 49 -1.85 -16.15 8.25
N ASN A 50 -0.70 -15.50 8.45
CA ASN A 50 0.53 -16.20 8.87
C ASN A 50 0.35 -16.86 10.24
N THR A 51 -0.30 -16.16 11.18
CA THR A 51 -0.57 -16.67 12.52
C THR A 51 -1.51 -17.87 12.47
N GLN A 52 -2.62 -17.77 11.74
CA GLN A 52 -3.59 -18.86 11.60
C GLN A 52 -2.94 -20.14 11.03
N GLU A 53 -2.12 -20.00 10.00
CA GLU A 53 -1.46 -21.14 9.36
C GLU A 53 -0.36 -21.75 10.23
N ALA A 54 0.39 -20.92 10.99
CA ALA A 54 1.32 -21.42 11.98
C ALA A 54 0.60 -22.22 13.08
N PHE A 55 -0.52 -21.72 13.59
CA PHE A 55 -1.34 -22.46 14.57
C PHE A 55 -1.90 -23.77 14.01
N LYS A 56 -2.34 -23.77 12.76
CA LYS A 56 -2.81 -24.98 12.08
C LYS A 56 -1.71 -26.04 11.97
N ALA A 57 -0.50 -25.64 11.58
CA ALA A 57 0.66 -26.54 11.51
C ALA A 57 1.07 -27.06 12.90
N MET A 58 1.09 -26.19 13.93
CA MET A 58 1.37 -26.59 15.31
C MET A 58 0.33 -27.58 15.84
N ARG A 59 -0.95 -27.35 15.56
CA ARG A 59 -2.04 -28.25 15.95
C ARG A 59 -1.95 -29.60 15.24
N ALA A 60 -1.53 -29.63 13.98
CA ALA A 60 -1.28 -30.87 13.26
C ALA A 60 -0.08 -31.61 13.85
N ALA A 61 1.02 -30.92 14.12
CA ALA A 61 2.22 -31.50 14.71
C ALA A 61 1.95 -32.09 16.11
N ALA A 62 1.11 -31.43 16.92
CA ALA A 62 0.71 -31.93 18.24
C ALA A 62 -0.15 -33.22 18.17
N GLN A 63 -0.78 -33.50 17.03
CA GLN A 63 -1.59 -34.71 16.79
C GLN A 63 -0.82 -35.80 16.04
N ALA A 64 0.42 -35.53 15.65
CA ALA A 64 1.25 -36.47 14.91
C ALA A 64 1.61 -37.69 15.77
N ARG A 65 1.62 -38.87 15.13
CA ARG A 65 1.90 -40.15 15.79
C ARG A 65 3.39 -40.41 16.00
N ASP A 66 4.22 -39.83 15.12
CA ASP A 66 5.66 -40.00 15.14
C ASP A 66 6.39 -38.80 14.54
N LEU A 67 7.73 -38.85 14.65
CA LEU A 67 8.61 -37.79 14.15
C LEU A 67 8.60 -37.66 12.63
N ASN A 68 8.34 -38.74 11.87
CA ASN A 68 8.25 -38.64 10.41
C ASN A 68 7.03 -37.81 10.01
N GLU A 69 5.90 -38.00 10.69
CA GLU A 69 4.69 -37.22 10.47
C GLU A 69 4.89 -35.74 10.84
N VAL A 70 5.59 -35.44 11.94
CA VAL A 70 5.99 -34.05 12.28
C VAL A 70 6.89 -33.43 11.20
N MET A 71 7.89 -34.16 10.71
CA MET A 71 8.81 -33.67 9.66
C MET A 71 8.08 -33.42 8.35
N LYS A 72 7.08 -34.25 8.01
CA LYS A 72 6.21 -34.03 6.85
C LYS A 72 5.41 -32.74 7.01
N ILE A 73 4.76 -32.53 8.15
CA ILE A 73 3.99 -31.32 8.46
C ILE A 73 4.87 -30.07 8.37
N GLN A 74 6.07 -30.11 8.95
CA GLN A 74 7.01 -28.99 8.87
C GLN A 74 7.44 -28.71 7.43
N SER A 75 7.73 -29.75 6.65
CA SER A 75 8.14 -29.61 5.24
C SER A 75 7.02 -29.01 4.37
N GLU A 76 5.78 -29.46 4.58
CA GLU A 76 4.60 -28.92 3.92
C GLU A 76 4.39 -27.45 4.31
N TYR A 77 4.46 -27.12 5.60
CA TYR A 77 4.36 -25.75 6.08
C TYR A 77 5.44 -24.83 5.45
N MET A 78 6.70 -25.26 5.39
CA MET A 78 7.78 -24.47 4.79
C MET A 78 7.54 -24.22 3.29
N ARG A 79 7.09 -25.24 2.55
CA ARG A 79 6.77 -25.11 1.13
C ARG A 79 5.63 -24.12 0.90
N GLU A 80 4.55 -24.25 1.66
CA GLU A 80 3.40 -23.36 1.56
C GLU A 80 3.71 -21.94 2.02
N GLN A 81 4.46 -21.79 3.11
CA GLN A 81 4.90 -20.48 3.63
C GLN A 81 5.78 -19.77 2.61
N GLY A 82 6.69 -20.49 1.94
CA GLY A 82 7.50 -19.92 0.85
C GLY A 82 6.65 -19.40 -0.32
N SER A 83 5.66 -20.18 -0.78
CA SER A 83 4.73 -19.77 -1.83
C SER A 83 3.91 -18.54 -1.43
N ARG A 84 3.43 -18.51 -0.18
CA ARG A 84 2.65 -17.40 0.36
C ARG A 84 3.50 -16.14 0.50
N SER A 85 4.71 -16.24 1.02
CA SER A 85 5.61 -15.08 1.18
C SER A 85 5.99 -14.43 -0.15
N MET A 86 6.11 -15.18 -1.24
CA MET A 86 6.33 -14.58 -2.57
C MET A 86 5.11 -13.78 -3.04
N THR A 87 3.91 -14.28 -2.78
CA THR A 87 2.66 -13.57 -3.11
C THR A 87 2.55 -12.28 -2.29
N GLN A 88 2.83 -12.36 -0.99
CA GLN A 88 2.85 -11.23 -0.06
C GLN A 88 3.84 -10.15 -0.47
N ALA A 89 5.06 -10.55 -0.80
CA ALA A 89 6.10 -9.62 -1.24
C ALA A 89 5.71 -8.90 -2.53
N ARG A 90 5.05 -9.60 -3.46
CA ARG A 90 4.53 -9.00 -4.69
C ARG A 90 3.45 -7.97 -4.40
N GLU A 91 2.45 -8.34 -3.59
CA GLU A 91 1.33 -7.46 -3.25
C GLU A 91 1.81 -6.20 -2.52
N VAL A 92 2.67 -6.34 -1.51
CA VAL A 92 3.27 -5.21 -0.80
C VAL A 92 4.13 -4.36 -1.73
N GLY A 93 4.91 -4.99 -2.60
CA GLY A 93 5.72 -4.29 -3.60
C GLY A 93 4.88 -3.48 -4.60
N GLU A 94 3.76 -4.02 -5.05
CA GLU A 94 2.82 -3.35 -5.96
C GLU A 94 2.16 -2.14 -5.28
N MET A 95 1.75 -2.26 -4.02
CA MET A 95 1.22 -1.15 -3.23
C MET A 95 2.27 -0.03 -3.02
N ILE A 96 3.51 -0.38 -2.66
CA ILE A 96 4.59 0.60 -2.49
C ILE A 96 4.89 1.30 -3.84
N ALA A 97 4.94 0.55 -4.94
CA ALA A 97 5.16 1.11 -6.27
C ALA A 97 4.00 2.03 -6.71
N GLN A 98 2.76 1.68 -6.35
CA GLN A 98 1.59 2.54 -6.60
C GLN A 98 1.64 3.82 -5.76
N PHE A 99 2.07 3.73 -4.50
CA PHE A 99 2.31 4.89 -3.65
C PHE A 99 3.38 5.81 -4.26
N GLY A 100 4.53 5.26 -4.66
CA GLY A 100 5.60 6.03 -5.31
C GLY A 100 5.15 6.72 -6.59
N ARG A 101 4.40 6.02 -7.45
CA ARG A 101 3.82 6.61 -8.67
C ARG A 101 2.82 7.73 -8.35
N SER A 102 1.94 7.53 -7.38
CA SER A 102 0.96 8.54 -6.97
C SER A 102 1.66 9.79 -6.43
N ALA A 103 2.66 9.63 -5.58
CA ALA A 103 3.44 10.75 -5.04
C ALA A 103 4.16 11.57 -6.14
N ILE A 104 4.74 10.89 -7.14
CA ILE A 104 5.43 11.55 -8.27
C ILE A 104 4.44 12.21 -9.23
N GLY A 105 3.32 11.57 -9.54
CA GLY A 105 2.26 12.14 -10.40
C GLY A 105 1.72 13.46 -9.84
N GLN A 106 1.48 13.49 -8.53
CA GLN A 106 1.03 14.71 -7.82
C GLN A 106 2.08 15.83 -7.84
N MET A 107 3.38 15.50 -7.71
CA MET A 107 4.45 16.52 -7.79
C MET A 107 4.66 17.07 -9.21
N THR A 108 4.42 16.26 -10.24
CA THR A 108 4.71 16.63 -11.64
C THR A 108 3.49 17.13 -12.41
N GLY A 109 2.29 17.05 -11.82
CA GLY A 109 1.04 17.45 -12.48
C GLY A 109 0.67 16.58 -13.68
N ARG A 110 1.17 15.34 -13.71
CA ARG A 110 0.84 14.31 -14.69
C ARG A 110 0.09 13.21 -13.95
N ASP A 111 -1.22 13.16 -14.17
CA ASP A 111 -2.07 12.03 -13.79
C ASP A 111 -1.74 10.78 -14.63
#